data_AF-A0A917AHU5-F1
#
_entry.id   AF-A0A917AHU5-F1
#
_cell.length_a   1.000
_cell.length_b   1.000
_cell.length_c   1.000
_cell.angle_alpha   90.00
_cell.angle_beta   90.00
_cell.angle_gamma   90.00
#
_symmetry.space_group_name_H-M   'P 1'
#
loop_
_entity.id
_entity.type
_entity.pdbx_description
1 polymer ?
#
loop_
_entity_poly.entity_id
_entity_poly.type
_entity_poly.pdbx_seq_one_letter_code
_entity_poly.pdbx_strand_id
1 'polypeptide(L)'
;MNITKGITVILPAILMFTICSIMKENLLQYNDMQLKGFYFGVLLIYIPILFILQGITNAFLKLPIFIPLGVSVIAATICMLVYYNDSALPYVVFYMILYSIAYFVAKKFVKRRHE
;
A
#
# COMPACT_ATOMS: atom_id res chain seq x y z
N MET A 1 -3.56 11.37 18.79
CA MET A 1 -3.90 11.31 17.36
C MET A 1 -5.42 11.16 17.24
N ASN A 2 -6.12 11.99 16.46
CA ASN A 2 -7.58 11.86 16.30
C ASN A 2 -7.92 10.53 15.62
N ILE A 3 -9.08 9.94 15.96
CA ILE A 3 -9.53 8.63 15.46
C ILE A 3 -9.47 8.56 13.93
N THR A 4 -9.94 9.59 13.23
CA THR A 4 -9.93 9.69 11.76
C THR A 4 -8.52 9.57 11.15
N LYS A 5 -7.52 10.15 11.83
CA LYS A 5 -6.11 10.07 11.40
C LYS A 5 -5.55 8.67 11.63
N GLY A 6 -5.90 8.03 12.74
CA GLY A 6 -5.52 6.64 13.02
C GLY A 6 -6.09 5.67 11.99
N ILE A 7 -7.36 5.83 11.62
CA ILE A 7 -8.00 5.02 10.57
C ILE A 7 -7.24 5.19 9.24
N THR A 8 -6.88 6.43 8.87
CA THR A 8 -6.18 6.68 7.59
C THR A 8 -4.79 6.02 7.54
N VAL A 9 -4.12 5.90 8.68
CA VAL A 9 -2.82 5.23 8.80
C VAL A 9 -2.94 3.72 8.58
N ILE A 10 -3.97 3.09 9.14
CA ILE A 10 -4.12 1.62 9.19
C ILE A 10 -4.92 1.07 8.00
N LEU A 11 -5.80 1.88 7.40
CA LEU A 11 -6.68 1.47 6.30
C LEU A 11 -5.95 0.78 5.13
N PRO A 12 -4.81 1.29 4.62
CA PRO A 12 -4.10 0.63 3.52
C PRO A 12 -3.59 -0.76 3.91
N ALA A 13 -3.11 -0.95 5.14
CA ALA A 13 -2.68 -2.24 5.63
C ALA A 13 -3.84 -3.24 5.70
N ILE A 14 -5.02 -2.80 6.18
CA ILE A 14 -6.22 -3.64 6.20
C ILE A 14 -6.59 -4.07 4.78
N LEU A 15 -6.64 -3.13 3.83
CA LEU A 15 -6.99 -3.43 2.44
C LEU A 15 -6.01 -4.41 1.79
N MET A 16 -4.70 -4.27 2.05
CA MET A 16 -3.68 -5.23 1.59
C MET A 16 -3.97 -6.64 2.12
N PHE A 17 -4.21 -6.78 3.42
CA PHE A 17 -4.49 -8.09 4.02
C PHE A 17 -5.77 -8.71 3.51
N THR A 18 -6.84 -7.93 3.36
CA THR A 18 -8.11 -8.42 2.83
C THR A 18 -7.92 -8.98 1.42
N ILE A 19 -7.23 -8.27 0.54
CA ILE A 19 -7.04 -8.71 -0.84
C ILE A 19 -6.09 -9.89 -0.95
N CYS A 20 -5.02 -9.92 -0.17
CA CYS A 20 -4.13 -11.08 -0.15
C CYS A 20 -4.85 -12.33 0.39
N SER A 21 -5.76 -12.17 1.35
CA SER A 21 -6.57 -13.28 1.87
C SER A 21 -7.56 -13.79 0.83
N ILE A 22 -8.28 -12.89 0.15
CA ILE A 22 -9.16 -13.25 -0.97
C ILE A 22 -8.35 -13.97 -2.07
N MET A 23 -7.13 -13.52 -2.38
CA MET A 23 -6.27 -14.20 -3.34
C MET A 23 -5.94 -15.64 -2.92
N LYS A 24 -5.57 -15.86 -1.66
CA LYS A 24 -5.22 -17.19 -1.15
C LYS A 24 -6.38 -18.18 -1.19
N GLU A 25 -7.60 -17.73 -0.94
CA GLU A 25 -8.79 -18.59 -1.04
C GLU A 25 -9.11 -18.95 -2.49
N ASN A 26 -9.02 -17.96 -3.39
CA ASN A 26 -9.23 -18.14 -4.82
C ASN A 26 -8.14 -18.97 -5.51
N LEU A 27 -6.95 -19.06 -4.89
CA LEU A 27 -5.82 -19.83 -5.38
C LEU A 27 -6.13 -21.33 -5.58
N LEU A 28 -7.16 -21.84 -4.90
CA LEU A 28 -7.64 -23.22 -5.01
C LEU A 28 -8.64 -23.45 -6.15
N GLN A 29 -9.17 -22.38 -6.77
CA GLN A 29 -10.27 -22.45 -7.74
C GLN A 29 -9.89 -22.10 -9.19
N TYR A 30 -8.74 -21.45 -9.41
CA TYR A 30 -8.32 -20.94 -10.73
C TYR A 30 -7.17 -21.73 -11.34
N ASN A 31 -7.15 -21.85 -12.68
CA ASN A 31 -6.04 -22.44 -13.43
C ASN A 31 -4.78 -21.53 -13.40
N ASP A 32 -3.60 -22.14 -13.55
CA ASP A 32 -2.28 -21.48 -13.40
C ASP A 32 -2.09 -20.14 -14.12
N MET A 33 -2.69 -19.97 -15.31
CA MET A 33 -2.55 -18.73 -16.09
C MET A 33 -3.35 -17.56 -15.51
N GLN A 34 -4.58 -17.81 -15.05
CA GLN A 34 -5.44 -16.80 -14.44
C GLN A 34 -4.89 -16.36 -13.09
N LEU A 35 -4.34 -17.33 -12.36
CA LEU A 35 -3.66 -17.14 -11.09
C LEU A 35 -2.47 -16.17 -11.19
N LYS A 36 -1.61 -16.38 -12.18
CA LYS A 36 -0.45 -15.50 -12.46
C LYS A 36 -0.90 -14.08 -12.81
N GLY A 37 -1.90 -13.94 -13.68
CA GLY A 37 -2.43 -12.62 -14.06
C GLY A 37 -2.95 -11.83 -12.85
N PHE A 38 -3.71 -12.48 -11.97
CA PHE A 38 -4.26 -11.84 -10.77
C PHE A 38 -3.16 -11.47 -9.76
N TYR A 39 -2.17 -12.35 -9.58
CA TYR A 39 -0.98 -12.12 -8.75
C TYR A 39 -0.22 -10.86 -9.19
N PHE A 40 0.08 -10.75 -10.49
CA PHE A 40 0.74 -9.56 -11.04
C PHE A 40 -0.13 -8.31 -10.90
N GLY A 41 -1.45 -8.43 -11.05
CA GLY A 41 -2.39 -7.33 -10.85
C GLY A 41 -2.33 -6.76 -9.43
N VAL A 42 -2.30 -7.61 -8.39
CA VAL A 42 -2.24 -7.12 -7.02
C VAL A 42 -0.89 -6.48 -6.70
N LEU A 43 0.21 -7.11 -7.09
CA LEU A 43 1.56 -6.62 -6.79
C LEU A 43 1.93 -5.37 -7.58
N LEU A 44 1.64 -5.33 -8.88
CA LEU A 44 2.11 -4.25 -9.75
C LEU A 44 1.11 -3.10 -9.88
N ILE A 45 -0.15 -3.31 -9.49
CA ILE A 45 -1.20 -2.29 -9.63
C ILE A 45 -1.81 -1.97 -8.28
N TYR A 46 -2.40 -2.94 -7.59
CA TYR A 46 -3.22 -2.65 -6.42
C TYR A 46 -2.42 -2.11 -5.23
N ILE A 47 -1.36 -2.81 -4.81
CA ILE A 47 -0.51 -2.37 -3.69
C ILE A 47 0.16 -1.01 -3.99
N PRO A 48 0.75 -0.79 -5.19
CA PRO A 48 1.25 0.52 -5.61
C PRO A 48 0.24 1.66 -5.46
N ILE A 49 -1.00 1.44 -5.93
CA ILE A 49 -2.07 2.45 -5.83
C ILE A 49 -2.37 2.77 -4.36
N LEU A 50 -2.42 1.76 -3.49
CA LEU A 50 -2.63 2.00 -2.05
C LEU A 50 -1.51 2.84 -1.44
N PHE A 51 -0.25 2.57 -1.77
CA PHE A 51 0.88 3.39 -1.29
C PHE A 51 0.81 4.83 -1.83
N ILE A 52 0.43 5.02 -3.09
CA ILE A 52 0.23 6.37 -3.67
C ILE A 52 -0.89 7.12 -2.94
N LEU A 53 -2.07 6.50 -2.81
CA LEU A 53 -3.22 7.11 -2.13
C LEU A 53 -2.91 7.43 -0.67
N GLN A 54 -2.19 6.54 0.03
CA GLN A 54 -1.76 6.78 1.39
C GLN A 54 -0.75 7.95 1.48
N GLY A 55 0.18 8.07 0.54
CA GLY A 55 1.10 9.21 0.45
C GLY A 55 0.35 10.53 0.29
N ILE A 56 -0.60 10.57 -0.64
CA ILE A 56 -1.44 11.75 -0.90
C ILE A 56 -2.25 12.13 0.35
N THR A 57 -3.04 11.19 0.88
CA THR A 57 -3.93 11.44 2.03
C THR A 57 -3.16 11.87 3.28
N ASN A 58 -2.00 11.28 3.55
CA ASN A 58 -1.15 11.68 4.67
C ASN A 58 -0.64 13.11 4.53
N ALA A 59 -0.30 13.55 3.31
CA ALA A 59 0.12 14.92 3.06
C ALA A 59 -1.02 15.93 3.33
N PHE A 60 -2.25 15.62 2.90
CA PHE A 60 -3.44 16.45 3.19
C PHE A 60 -3.75 16.50 4.69
N LEU A 61 -3.58 15.39 5.42
CA LEU A 61 -3.83 15.31 6.86
C LEU A 61 -2.67 15.82 7.73
N LYS A 62 -1.58 16.29 7.10
CA LYS A 62 -0.34 16.74 7.75
C LYS A 62 0.22 15.67 8.71
N LEU A 63 0.14 14.41 8.30
CA LEU A 63 0.68 13.28 9.06
C LEU A 63 2.20 13.15 8.87
N PRO A 64 2.93 12.64 9.88
CA PRO A 64 4.34 12.34 9.74
C PRO A 64 4.52 11.27 8.65
N ILE A 65 5.59 11.39 7.86
CA ILE A 65 5.84 10.53 6.70
C ILE A 65 6.15 9.07 7.09
N PHE A 66 6.90 8.87 8.19
CA PHE A 66 7.48 7.56 8.51
C PHE A 66 6.51 6.59 9.20
N ILE A 67 5.60 7.08 10.05
CA ILE A 67 4.67 6.20 10.80
C ILE A 67 3.74 5.42 9.85
N PRO A 68 2.92 6.07 9.01
CA PRO A 68 2.07 5.39 8.04
C PRO A 68 2.86 4.55 7.03
N LEU A 69 4.02 5.03 6.59
CA LEU A 69 4.89 4.26 5.70
C LEU A 69 5.32 2.95 6.36
N GLY A 70 5.77 2.99 7.61
CA GLY A 70 6.18 1.81 8.36
C GLY A 70 5.06 0.77 8.49
N VAL A 71 3.85 1.22 8.84
CA VAL A 71 2.68 0.32 8.95
C VAL A 71 2.41 -0.40 7.63
N SER A 72 2.40 0.34 6.52
CA SER A 72 2.14 -0.24 5.19
C SER A 72 3.29 -1.10 4.68
N VAL A 73 4.55 -0.76 4.98
CA VAL A 73 5.72 -1.59 4.64
C VAL A 73 5.67 -2.91 5.39
N ILE A 74 5.32 -2.91 6.67
CA ILE A 74 5.15 -4.14 7.46
C ILE A 74 4.02 -4.98 6.86
N ALA A 75 2.87 -4.38 6.56
CA ALA A 75 1.75 -5.09 5.95
C ALA A 75 2.11 -5.70 4.59
N ALA A 76 2.75 -4.93 3.71
CA ALA A 76 3.21 -5.40 2.42
C ALA A 76 4.23 -6.53 2.55
N THR A 77 5.18 -6.42 3.49
CA THR A 77 6.18 -7.47 3.75
C THR A 77 5.52 -8.77 4.19
N ILE A 78 4.54 -8.71 5.10
CA ILE A 78 3.79 -9.89 5.54
C ILE A 78 3.00 -10.47 4.35
N CYS A 79 2.39 -9.63 3.52
CA CYS A 79 1.68 -10.08 2.32
C CYS A 79 2.61 -10.86 1.37
N MET A 80 3.81 -10.32 1.10
CA MET A 80 4.81 -10.96 0.24
C MET A 80 5.27 -12.32 0.78
N LEU A 81 5.61 -12.39 2.07
CA LEU A 81 6.17 -13.59 2.68
C LEU A 81 5.10 -14.68 2.92
N VAL A 82 3.93 -14.30 3.42
CA VAL A 82 2.89 -15.27 3.85
C VAL A 82 1.99 -15.72 2.70
N TYR A 83 1.64 -14.80 1.80
CA TYR A 83 0.64 -15.09 0.76
C TYR A 83 1.26 -15.36 -0.60
N TYR A 84 2.38 -14.70 -0.90
CA TYR A 84 3.01 -14.80 -2.21
C TYR A 84 4.27 -15.67 -2.22
N ASN A 85 4.80 -16.03 -1.05
CA ASN A 85 6.04 -16.80 -0.89
C ASN A 85 7.17 -16.30 -1.82
N ASP A 86 7.28 -14.98 -1.97
CA ASP A 86 8.24 -14.32 -2.86
C ASP A 86 9.08 -13.31 -2.07
N SER A 87 10.22 -12.95 -2.64
CA SER A 87 11.12 -11.92 -2.14
C SER A 87 10.39 -10.58 -1.98
N ALA A 88 10.27 -10.12 -0.73
CA ALA A 88 9.58 -8.86 -0.43
C ALA A 88 10.39 -7.62 -0.82
N LEU A 89 11.73 -7.72 -0.82
CA LEU A 89 12.65 -6.59 -0.89
C LEU A 89 12.45 -5.67 -2.12
N PRO A 90 12.45 -6.17 -3.38
CA PRO A 90 12.35 -5.28 -4.54
C PRO A 90 11.01 -4.54 -4.59
N TYR A 91 9.92 -5.22 -4.23
CA TYR A 91 8.58 -4.64 -4.22
C TYR A 91 8.42 -3.59 -3.11
N VAL A 92 8.91 -3.88 -1.90
CA VAL A 92 8.85 -2.93 -0.78
C VAL A 92 9.60 -1.64 -1.10
N VAL A 93 10.81 -1.74 -1.68
CA VAL A 93 11.57 -0.56 -2.09
C VAL A 93 10.80 0.25 -3.14
N PHE A 94 10.22 -0.42 -4.14
CA PHE A 94 9.38 0.23 -5.15
C PHE A 94 8.18 0.96 -4.53
N TYR A 95 7.45 0.31 -3.61
CA TYR A 95 6.29 0.91 -2.94
C TYR A 95 6.68 2.12 -2.07
N MET A 96 7.82 2.06 -1.38
CA MET A 96 8.34 3.18 -0.58
C MET A 96 8.66 4.41 -1.44
N ILE A 97 9.21 4.20 -2.64
CA ILE A 97 9.49 5.28 -3.59
C ILE A 97 8.17 5.93 -4.04
N LEU A 98 7.19 5.12 -4.46
CA LEU A 98 5.89 5.63 -4.91
C LEU A 98 5.17 6.44 -3.83
N TYR A 99 5.13 5.92 -2.59
CA TYR A 99 4.56 6.65 -1.46
C TYR A 99 5.26 7.99 -1.23
N SER A 100 6.60 7.98 -1.24
CA SER A 100 7.40 9.18 -0.97
C SER A 100 7.14 10.26 -2.03
N ILE A 101 7.15 9.88 -3.32
CA ILE A 101 6.83 10.77 -4.44
C ILE A 101 5.43 11.36 -4.24
N ALA A 102 4.43 10.50 -4.01
CA ALA A 102 3.04 10.91 -3.85
C ALA A 102 2.86 11.88 -2.67
N TYR A 103 3.51 11.61 -1.54
CA TYR A 103 3.49 12.47 -0.35
C TYR A 103 4.09 13.85 -0.64
N PHE A 104 5.29 13.92 -1.23
CA PHE A 104 5.96 15.21 -1.49
C PHE A 104 5.23 16.03 -2.55
N VAL A 105 4.70 15.39 -3.60
CA VAL A 105 3.88 16.06 -4.62
C VAL A 105 2.64 16.65 -3.96
N ALA A 106 1.85 15.85 -3.24
CA ALA A 106 0.64 16.32 -2.58
C ALA A 106 0.93 17.42 -1.54
N LYS A 107 2.01 17.30 -0.78
CA LYS A 107 2.43 18.32 0.20
C LYS A 107 2.69 19.69 -0.45
N LYS A 108 3.25 19.73 -1.67
CA LYS A 108 3.43 20.98 -2.42
C LYS A 108 2.09 21.63 -2.79
N PHE A 109 1.09 20.83 -3.18
CA PHE A 109 -0.24 21.35 -3.49
C PHE A 109 -0.96 21.88 -2.25
N VAL A 110 -0.86 21.18 -1.12
CA VAL A 110 -1.45 21.64 0.16
C VAL A 110 -0.82 22.96 0.60
N LYS A 111 0.50 23.13 0.45
CA LYS A 111 1.19 24.36 0.79
C LYS A 111 0.66 25.56 -0.01
N ARG A 112 0.53 25.40 -1.33
CA ARG A 112 0.05 26.47 -2.24
C ARG A 112 -1.41 26.88 -2.02
N ARG A 113 -2.23 26.06 -1.36
CA ARG A 113 -3.64 26.38 -1.08
C ARG A 113 -3.81 27.33 0.12
N HIS A 114 -2.77 27.50 0.92
CA HIS A 114 -2.77 28.34 2.12
C HIS A 114 -1.85 29.58 1.99
N GLU A 115 -1.29 29.81 0.80
CA GLU A 115 -0.60 31.04 0.39
C GLU A 115 -1.58 31.87 -0.47
#